data_AF-A0A7S0PW48-F1
#
_entry.id   AF-A0A7S0PW48-F1
#
_cell.length_a   1.000
_cell.length_b   1.000
_cell.length_c   1.000
_cell.angle_alpha   90.00
_cell.angle_beta   90.00
_cell.angle_gamma   90.00
#
_symmetry.space_group_name_H-M   'P 1'
#
loop_
_entity.id
_entity.type
_entity.pdbx_description
1 polymer ?
#
loop_
_entity_poly.entity_id
_entity_poly.type
_entity_poly.pdbx_seq_one_letter_code
_entity_poly.pdbx_strand_id
1 'polypeptide(L)'
;VTANYHVFRSGIKPMWEDPKNKKGGKWTFHLKGQTVRQHLDTYWQNALLAMVGELLDDKEEVVGAVMSRRSKADRISIWNRSKSDKEKVLKLGKRIKELLGT
;
A
#
# COMPACT_ATOMS: atom_id res chain seq x y z
N VAL A 1 -18.63 -9.04 7.23
CA VAL A 1 -17.81 -8.12 8.05
C VAL A 1 -16.84 -7.37 7.13
N THR A 2 -16.87 -6.04 7.15
CA THR A 2 -15.85 -5.20 6.50
C THR A 2 -14.82 -4.83 7.55
N ALA A 3 -13.56 -5.18 7.32
CA ALA A 3 -12.45 -4.88 8.23
C ALA A 3 -11.30 -4.26 7.43
N ASN A 4 -10.47 -3.48 8.13
CA ASN A 4 -9.23 -2.95 7.60
C ASN A 4 -8.07 -3.42 8.47
N TYR A 5 -7.00 -3.85 7.84
CA TYR A 5 -5.71 -4.04 8.49
C TYR A 5 -4.79 -2.90 8.11
N HIS A 6 -4.11 -2.34 9.11
CA HIS A 6 -3.19 -1.22 8.94
C HIS A 6 -1.82 -1.64 9.48
N VAL A 7 -0.78 -1.51 8.66
CA VAL A 7 0.61 -1.71 9.07
C VAL A 7 1.37 -0.45 8.68
N PHE A 8 1.89 0.27 9.66
CA PHE A 8 2.62 1.52 9.45
C PHE A 8 3.94 1.46 10.20
N ARG A 9 4.91 2.25 9.74
CA ARG A 9 6.17 2.42 10.48
C ARG A 9 5.87 2.96 11.88
N SER A 10 6.71 2.58 12.83
CA SER A 10 6.57 2.99 14.22
C SER A 10 6.46 4.50 14.36
N GLY A 11 5.51 4.96 15.19
CA GLY A 11 5.25 6.39 15.43
C GLY A 11 4.42 7.09 14.35
N ILE A 12 4.03 6.42 13.25
CA ILE A 12 3.18 6.99 12.21
C ILE A 12 1.76 6.44 12.37
N LYS A 13 0.78 7.33 12.55
CA LYS A 13 -0.63 6.95 12.64
C LYS A 13 -1.20 6.69 11.23
N PRO A 14 -2.10 5.71 11.04
CA PRO A 14 -2.71 5.39 9.75
C PRO A 14 -3.83 6.38 9.35
N MET A 15 -3.53 7.68 9.36
CA MET A 15 -4.46 8.78 9.13
C MET A 15 -3.82 9.90 8.32
N TRP A 16 -4.60 10.65 7.54
CA TRP A 16 -4.05 11.67 6.63
C TRP A 16 -3.56 12.91 7.38
N GLU A 17 -4.02 13.11 8.61
CA GLU A 17 -3.65 14.20 9.51
C GLU A 17 -2.24 14.04 10.11
N ASP A 18 -1.70 12.81 10.11
CA ASP A 18 -0.36 12.54 10.63
C ASP A 18 0.69 13.39 9.85
N PRO A 19 1.63 14.06 10.54
CA PRO A 19 2.65 14.88 9.90
C PRO A 19 3.44 14.17 8.79
N LYS A 20 3.62 12.85 8.88
CA LYS A 20 4.33 12.03 7.89
C LYS A 20 3.44 11.59 6.72
N ASN A 21 2.12 11.72 6.82
CA ASN A 21 1.18 11.33 5.76
C ASN A 21 0.57 12.53 5.02
N LYS A 22 0.42 13.68 5.68
CA LYS A 22 -0.35 14.83 5.18
C LYS A 22 0.13 15.43 3.85
N LYS A 23 1.42 15.30 3.53
CA LYS A 23 2.02 15.76 2.25
C LYS A 23 2.13 14.64 1.21
N GLY A 24 1.70 13.43 1.58
CA GLY A 24 1.90 12.22 0.83
C GLY A 24 0.71 11.83 -0.03
N GLY A 25 0.65 10.54 -0.31
CA GLY A 25 -0.38 9.90 -1.10
C GLY A 25 -0.45 8.41 -0.83
N LYS A 26 -1.21 7.71 -1.67
CA LYS A 26 -1.22 6.24 -1.68
C LYS A 26 -1.52 5.69 -3.06
N TRP A 27 -0.84 4.61 -3.42
CA TRP A 27 -1.24 3.75 -4.53
C TRP A 27 -2.27 2.75 -4.03
N THR A 28 -3.39 2.57 -4.76
CA THR A 28 -4.46 1.66 -4.35
C THR A 28 -4.81 0.69 -5.46
N PHE A 29 -4.60 -0.60 -5.17
CA PHE A 29 -4.89 -1.72 -6.04
C PHE A 29 -6.28 -2.26 -5.69
N HIS A 30 -7.14 -2.35 -6.70
CA HIS A 30 -8.50 -2.85 -6.55
C HIS A 30 -8.57 -4.29 -7.06
N LEU A 31 -8.76 -5.23 -6.15
CA LEU A 31 -8.90 -6.65 -6.45
C LEU A 31 -10.37 -6.93 -6.79
N LYS A 32 -10.67 -6.89 -8.09
CA LYS A 32 -12.01 -7.12 -8.64
C LYS A 32 -12.13 -8.58 -9.13
N GLY A 33 -13.33 -9.15 -8.98
CA GLY A 33 -13.62 -10.53 -9.40
C GLY A 33 -13.26 -11.57 -8.34
N GLN A 34 -14.01 -12.68 -8.30
CA GLN A 34 -13.87 -13.68 -7.24
C GLN A 34 -12.51 -14.38 -7.24
N THR A 35 -12.00 -14.77 -8.42
CA THR A 35 -10.70 -15.44 -8.55
C THR A 35 -9.55 -14.61 -7.99
N VAL A 36 -9.51 -13.31 -8.30
CA VAL A 36 -8.45 -12.41 -7.81
C VAL A 36 -8.58 -12.20 -6.29
N ARG A 37 -9.80 -12.12 -5.77
CA ARG A 37 -10.06 -11.97 -4.34
C ARG A 37 -9.63 -13.17 -3.50
N GLN A 38 -9.61 -14.38 -4.07
CA GLN A 38 -9.08 -15.57 -3.39
C GLN A 38 -7.58 -15.45 -3.07
N HIS A 39 -6.85 -14.61 -3.81
CA HIS A 39 -5.43 -14.37 -3.63
C HIS A 39 -5.12 -13.14 -2.74
N LEU A 40 -6.15 -12.55 -2.10
CA LEU A 40 -6.00 -11.35 -1.27
C LEU A 40 -4.91 -11.51 -0.20
N ASP A 41 -4.91 -12.65 0.50
CA ASP A 41 -3.98 -12.89 1.61
C ASP A 41 -2.54 -12.98 1.09
N THR A 42 -2.32 -13.63 -0.06
CA THR A 42 -1.01 -13.70 -0.73
C THR A 42 -0.53 -12.31 -1.15
N TYR A 43 -1.39 -11.51 -1.80
CA TYR A 43 -1.03 -10.15 -2.19
C TYR A 43 -0.73 -9.27 -0.98
N TRP A 44 -1.50 -9.41 0.09
CA TRP A 44 -1.28 -8.68 1.33
C TRP A 44 0.04 -9.08 1.99
N GLN A 45 0.33 -10.37 2.09
CA GLN A 45 1.60 -10.87 2.61
C GLN A 45 2.80 -10.38 1.78
N ASN A 46 2.72 -10.45 0.45
CA ASN A 46 3.79 -9.96 -0.44
C ASN A 46 4.03 -8.45 -0.27
N ALA A 47 2.97 -7.66 -0.13
CA ALA A 47 3.09 -6.23 0.13
C ALA A 47 3.80 -5.94 1.47
N LEU A 48 3.48 -6.69 2.52
CA LEU A 48 4.12 -6.55 3.83
C LEU A 48 5.60 -6.97 3.79
N LEU A 49 5.91 -8.11 3.16
CA LEU A 49 7.29 -8.58 3.01
C LEU A 49 8.13 -7.60 2.19
N ALA A 50 7.58 -7.04 1.11
CA ALA A 50 8.26 -6.03 0.30
C ALA A 50 8.51 -4.74 1.09
N MET A 51 7.58 -4.34 1.97
CA MET A 51 7.75 -3.18 2.83
C MET A 51 8.83 -3.39 3.89
N VAL A 52 8.77 -4.50 4.62
CA VAL A 52 9.75 -4.83 5.67
C VAL A 52 11.14 -5.10 5.07
N GLY A 53 11.19 -5.69 3.88
CA GLY A 53 12.42 -5.90 3.12
C GLY A 53 12.96 -4.66 2.41
N GLU A 54 12.31 -3.50 2.55
CA GLU A 54 12.73 -2.25 1.91
C GLU A 54 12.88 -2.38 0.37
N LEU A 55 11.98 -3.15 -0.27
CA LEU A 55 12.02 -3.46 -1.71
C LEU A 55 11.17 -2.51 -2.58
N LEU A 56 10.42 -1.60 -1.95
CA LEU A 56 9.44 -0.76 -2.60
C LEU A 56 9.99 0.60 -3.07
N ASP A 57 10.95 1.16 -2.34
CA ASP A 57 11.51 2.48 -2.62
C ASP A 57 12.87 2.71 -1.96
N ASP A 58 13.39 3.92 -2.19
CA ASP A 58 14.55 4.43 -1.47
C ASP A 58 14.13 4.73 -0.01
N LYS A 59 14.93 4.23 0.93
CA LYS A 59 14.63 4.16 2.37
C LYS A 59 13.84 5.37 2.88
N GLU A 60 12.66 5.08 3.46
CA GLU A 60 11.70 5.95 4.16
C GLU A 60 10.54 6.60 3.38
N GLU A 61 10.45 6.46 2.06
CA GLU A 61 9.34 7.08 1.32
C GLU A 61 8.00 6.38 1.62
N VAL A 62 7.97 5.05 1.71
CA VAL A 62 6.81 4.25 2.12
C VAL A 62 6.66 4.29 3.63
N VAL A 63 5.46 4.67 4.06
CA VAL A 63 5.13 4.89 5.49
C VAL A 63 4.16 3.86 6.04
N GLY A 64 3.42 3.16 5.18
CA GLY A 64 2.53 2.09 5.61
C GLY A 64 1.71 1.47 4.49
N ALA A 65 0.98 0.41 4.83
CA ALA A 65 0.06 -0.29 3.96
C ALA A 65 -1.27 -0.55 4.66
N VAL A 66 -2.32 -0.64 3.85
CA VAL A 66 -3.68 -0.89 4.29
C VAL A 66 -4.32 -1.95 3.42
N MET A 67 -4.85 -3.01 4.04
CA MET A 67 -5.76 -3.94 3.38
C MET A 67 -7.18 -3.64 3.83
N SER A 68 -8.12 -3.66 2.89
CA SER A 68 -9.52 -3.30 3.10
C SER A 68 -10.42 -4.33 2.46
N ARG A 69 -11.15 -5.11 3.27
CA ARG A 69 -12.20 -6.00 2.77
C ARG A 69 -13.48 -5.22 2.46
N ARG A 70 -14.03 -5.38 1.26
CA ARG A 70 -15.25 -4.70 0.81
C ARG A 70 -16.14 -5.67 0.04
N SER A 71 -17.43 -5.34 -0.05
CA SER A 71 -18.40 -6.15 -0.80
C SER A 71 -18.08 -6.20 -2.30
N LYS A 72 -17.81 -5.03 -2.91
CA LYS A 72 -17.59 -4.88 -4.36
C LYS A 72 -16.17 -5.25 -4.83
N ALA A 73 -15.15 -4.78 -4.12
CA ALA A 73 -13.75 -5.01 -4.49
C ALA A 73 -12.84 -4.79 -3.28
N ASP A 74 -12.08 -5.82 -2.90
CA ASP A 74 -11.06 -5.69 -1.86
C ASP A 74 -9.94 -4.78 -2.34
N ARG A 75 -9.23 -4.15 -1.41
CA ARG A 75 -8.21 -3.16 -1.75
C ARG A 75 -6.94 -3.38 -0.94
N ILE A 76 -5.81 -3.17 -1.60
CA ILE A 76 -4.51 -3.01 -0.96
C ILE A 76 -4.01 -1.61 -1.32
N SER A 77 -3.67 -0.82 -0.31
CA SER A 77 -3.11 0.52 -0.48
C SER A 77 -1.73 0.61 0.13
N ILE A 78 -0.75 1.15 -0.60
CA ILE A 78 0.58 1.49 -0.08
C ILE A 78 0.69 3.00 0.02
N TRP A 79 1.03 3.51 1.19
CA TRP A 79 1.12 4.93 1.52
C TRP A 79 2.55 5.41 1.43
N ASN A 80 2.72 6.61 0.89
CA ASN A 80 4.02 7.27 0.72
C ASN A 80 4.01 8.68 1.32
N ARG A 81 5.18 9.15 1.78
CA ARG A 81 5.37 10.37 2.58
C ARG A 81 5.16 11.65 1.77
N SER A 82 5.57 11.66 0.50
CA SER A 82 5.57 12.85 -0.35
C SER A 82 5.06 12.57 -1.76
N LYS A 83 4.14 13.42 -2.24
CA LYS A 83 3.73 13.43 -3.65
C LYS A 83 4.42 14.49 -4.51
N SER A 84 5.40 15.22 -3.96
CA SER A 84 6.06 16.33 -4.66
C SER A 84 6.92 15.87 -5.83
N ASP A 85 7.60 14.72 -5.65
CA ASP A 85 8.45 14.11 -6.66
C ASP A 85 7.65 13.08 -7.47
N LYS A 86 7.11 13.51 -8.60
CA LYS A 86 6.25 12.68 -9.44
C LYS A 86 6.98 11.46 -10.01
N GLU A 87 8.28 11.59 -10.28
CA GLU A 87 9.07 10.50 -10.84
C GLU A 87 9.25 9.38 -9.81
N LYS A 88 9.60 9.74 -8.55
CA LYS A 88 9.69 8.77 -7.46
C LYS A 88 8.35 8.10 -7.17
N VAL A 89 7.26 8.87 -7.12
CA VAL A 89 5.91 8.31 -6.90
C VAL A 89 5.53 7.33 -8.01
N LEU A 90 5.87 7.65 -9.26
CA LEU A 90 5.60 6.77 -10.40
C LEU A 90 6.47 5.51 -10.37
N LYS A 91 7.76 5.64 -10.01
CA LYS A 91 8.68 4.51 -9.82
C LYS A 91 8.16 3.56 -8.74
N LEU A 92 7.71 4.09 -7.61
CA LEU A 92 7.05 3.31 -6.55
C LEU A 92 5.81 2.58 -7.09
N GLY A 93 4.95 3.26 -7.84
CA GLY A 93 3.75 2.65 -8.44
C GLY A 93 4.09 1.47 -9.38
N LYS A 94 5.11 1.63 -10.23
CA LYS A 94 5.62 0.56 -11.11
C LYS A 94 6.15 -0.62 -10.29
N ARG A 95 6.92 -0.33 -9.24
CA ARG A 95 7.49 -1.37 -8.37
C ARG A 95 6.42 -2.19 -7.64
N ILE A 96 5.39 -1.52 -7.11
CA ILE A 96 4.28 -2.23 -6.47
C ILE A 96 3.52 -3.08 -7.50
N LYS A 97 3.31 -2.58 -8.71
CA LYS A 97 2.65 -3.32 -9.79
C LYS A 97 3.40 -4.61 -10.14
N GLU A 98 4.72 -4.55 -10.29
CA GLU A 98 5.59 -5.72 -10.53
C GLU A 98 5.46 -6.76 -9.41
N LEU A 99 5.52 -6.32 -8.15
CA LEU A 99 5.48 -7.21 -6.98
C LEU A 99 4.13 -7.89 -6.77
N LEU A 100 3.04 -7.23 -7.13
CA LEU A 100 1.69 -7.78 -7.01
C LEU A 100 1.28 -8.60 -8.24
N GLY A 101 2.12 -8.68 -9.28
CA GLY A 101 1.85 -9.50 -10.47
C GLY A 101 0.58 -9.08 -11.23
N THR A 102 0.28 -7.77 -11.23
CA THR A 102 -0.90 -7.17 -11.89
C THR A 102 -0.55 -6.34 -13.11
#